data_AF-A0A1H5GMT0-F1
#
_entry.id   AF-A0A1H5GMT0-F1
#
_cell.length_a   1.000
_cell.length_b   1.000
_cell.length_c   1.000
_cell.angle_alpha   90.00
_cell.angle_beta   90.00
_cell.angle_gamma   90.00
#
_symmetry.space_group_name_H-M   'P 1'
#
loop_
_entity.id
_entity.type
_entity.pdbx_description
1 polymer ?
#
loop_
_entity_poly.entity_id
_entity_poly.type
_entity_poly.pdbx_seq_one_letter_code
_entity_poly.pdbx_strand_id
1 'polypeptide(L)'
;MKALVLSGGTGSSLRPITHTSATQLVPVATKPVLFYGLESLAEAGITEGGMIVGETAAEIGQAVGDGSKFGLDVTCSPQERPLGLAHAVLIARDFLGDDFARYLGDDFAVGGIRFPVEEFRTHRPDAQMLLTRVPDPRAFGVAELDGAGRVVVLHRAAGLLHRRCKPDRELADRPAHRGHPDGRGHQRPPARPRGPQQGAARFRNRSVPHTGLPQIRKETSE
;
A
#
# COMPACT_ATOMS: atom_id res chain seq x y z
N MET A 1 6.52 -3.89 14.98
CA MET A 1 5.86 -3.80 13.66
C MET A 1 6.84 -4.29 12.63
N LYS A 2 6.40 -5.17 11.72
CA LYS A 2 7.22 -5.66 10.60
C LYS A 2 6.90 -4.91 9.31
N ALA A 3 7.78 -4.96 8.31
CA ALA A 3 7.51 -4.47 6.97
C ALA A 3 7.09 -5.61 6.03
N LEU A 4 6.21 -5.31 5.09
CA LEU A 4 5.91 -6.15 3.93
C LEU A 4 6.17 -5.35 2.66
N VAL A 5 7.24 -5.65 1.95
CA VAL A 5 7.62 -4.97 0.71
C VAL A 5 7.19 -5.81 -0.49
N LEU A 6 6.44 -5.20 -1.41
CA LEU A 6 5.91 -5.89 -2.59
C LEU A 6 6.72 -5.55 -3.83
N SER A 7 7.52 -6.51 -4.29
CA SER A 7 8.44 -6.38 -5.42
C SER A 7 8.19 -7.47 -6.49
N GLY A 8 6.95 -7.96 -6.60
CA GLY A 8 6.56 -9.05 -7.50
C GLY A 8 5.99 -8.65 -8.86
N GLY A 9 5.84 -7.35 -9.13
CA GLY A 9 5.25 -6.87 -10.38
C GLY A 9 6.17 -7.06 -11.60
N THR A 10 5.59 -7.45 -12.74
CA THR A 10 6.30 -7.73 -14.00
C THR A 10 6.78 -6.48 -14.76
N GLY A 11 6.50 -5.29 -14.23
CA GLY A 11 7.04 -4.04 -14.79
C GLY A 11 6.56 -3.69 -16.20
N SER A 12 5.47 -4.30 -16.67
CA SER A 12 5.02 -4.22 -18.07
C SER A 12 4.76 -2.79 -18.57
N SER A 13 4.39 -1.87 -17.67
CA SER A 13 4.08 -0.47 -17.98
C SER A 13 5.31 0.38 -18.34
N LEU A 14 6.53 -0.09 -18.10
CA LEU A 14 7.78 0.63 -18.40
C LEU A 14 8.60 -0.02 -19.51
N ARG A 15 7.98 -0.90 -20.30
CA ARG A 15 8.65 -1.48 -21.46
C ARG A 15 9.02 -0.36 -22.46
N PRO A 16 10.22 -0.39 -23.06
CA PRO A 16 11.19 -1.49 -23.05
C PRO A 16 12.24 -1.45 -21.92
N ILE A 17 12.24 -0.45 -21.02
CA ILE A 17 13.28 -0.31 -19.98
C ILE A 17 13.28 -1.52 -19.03
N THR A 18 12.12 -2.12 -18.80
CA THR A 18 11.92 -3.28 -17.91
C THR A 18 11.99 -4.64 -18.62
N HIS A 19 12.49 -4.70 -19.87
CA HIS A 19 12.70 -5.98 -20.56
C HIS A 19 13.85 -6.80 -19.96
N THR A 20 14.79 -6.12 -19.29
CA THR A 20 16.05 -6.71 -18.79
C THR A 20 16.24 -6.55 -17.29
N SER A 21 15.35 -5.86 -16.58
CA SER A 21 15.52 -5.59 -15.15
C SER A 21 14.20 -5.36 -14.40
N ALA A 22 14.20 -5.70 -13.11
CA ALA A 22 13.12 -5.40 -12.17
C ALA A 22 12.78 -3.91 -12.14
N THR A 23 11.49 -3.55 -12.20
CA THR A 23 11.04 -2.15 -12.13
C THR A 23 11.49 -1.47 -10.83
N GLN A 24 11.54 -2.23 -9.76
CA GLN A 24 11.97 -1.82 -8.43
C GLN A 24 13.46 -1.43 -8.41
N LEU A 25 14.24 -1.90 -9.39
CA LEU A 25 15.66 -1.61 -9.51
C LEU A 25 15.98 -0.48 -10.51
N VAL A 26 14.96 0.12 -11.13
CA VAL A 26 15.16 1.28 -11.99
C VAL A 26 15.74 2.44 -11.16
N PRO A 27 16.87 3.04 -11.59
CA PRO A 27 17.50 4.11 -10.85
C PRO A 27 16.66 5.38 -10.91
N VAL A 28 16.45 6.00 -9.75
CA VAL A 28 15.88 7.33 -9.61
C VAL A 28 16.94 8.20 -8.95
N ALA A 29 17.42 9.21 -9.66
CA ALA A 29 18.60 9.98 -9.30
C ALA A 29 19.84 9.09 -9.10
N THR A 30 20.27 8.86 -7.85
CA THR A 30 21.56 8.21 -7.54
C THR A 30 21.45 6.73 -7.15
N LYS A 31 20.23 6.19 -6.99
CA LYS A 31 20.04 4.80 -6.56
C LYS A 31 18.70 4.19 -7.02
N PRO A 32 18.55 2.86 -6.98
CA PRO A 32 17.29 2.18 -7.24
C PRO A 32 16.10 2.69 -6.41
N VAL A 33 14.90 2.75 -7.00
CA VAL A 33 13.68 3.17 -6.30
C VAL A 33 13.40 2.35 -5.04
N LEU A 34 13.62 1.03 -5.09
CA LEU A 34 13.46 0.12 -3.95
C LEU A 34 14.29 0.54 -2.73
N PHE A 35 15.48 1.09 -2.96
CA PHE A 35 16.41 1.42 -1.87
C PHE A 35 15.86 2.58 -1.02
N TYR A 36 15.19 3.55 -1.65
CA TYR A 36 14.50 4.61 -0.92
C TYR A 36 13.41 4.06 0.00
N GLY A 37 12.68 3.04 -0.44
CA GLY A 37 11.66 2.39 0.38
C GLY A 37 12.25 1.66 1.59
N LEU A 38 13.32 0.89 1.39
CA LEU A 38 13.98 0.13 2.44
C LEU A 38 14.61 1.04 3.50
N GLU A 39 15.31 2.09 3.08
CA GLU A 39 15.87 3.07 4.01
C GLU A 39 14.78 3.80 4.79
N SER A 40 13.68 4.19 4.13
CA SER A 40 12.54 4.85 4.79
C SER A 40 11.88 3.97 5.86
N LEU A 41 11.83 2.65 5.64
CA LEU A 41 11.36 1.68 6.63
C LEU A 41 12.32 1.59 7.82
N ALA A 42 13.63 1.53 7.57
CA ALA A 42 14.65 1.50 8.62
C ALA A 42 14.66 2.79 9.45
N GLU A 43 14.58 3.95 8.80
CA GLU A 43 14.48 5.28 9.44
C GLU A 43 13.22 5.41 10.30
N ALA A 44 12.14 4.69 9.98
CA ALA A 44 10.94 4.61 10.79
C ALA A 44 11.06 3.64 11.99
N GLY A 45 12.24 3.04 12.20
CA GLY A 45 12.51 2.09 13.27
C GLY A 45 11.79 0.76 13.06
N ILE A 46 11.66 0.31 11.81
CA ILE A 46 11.29 -1.07 11.47
C ILE A 46 12.58 -1.82 11.17
N THR A 47 12.75 -3.01 11.74
CA THR A 47 13.98 -3.80 11.62
C THR A 47 13.80 -5.11 10.87
N GLU A 48 12.58 -5.64 10.78
CA GLU A 48 12.26 -6.90 10.08
C GLU A 48 11.39 -6.62 8.86
N GLY A 49 11.76 -7.17 7.70
CA GLY A 49 11.04 -7.01 6.44
C GLY A 49 10.80 -8.32 5.70
N GLY A 50 9.55 -8.58 5.33
CA GLY A 50 9.19 -9.63 4.40
C GLY A 50 9.10 -9.03 3.00
N MET A 51 9.80 -9.60 2.02
CA MET A 51 9.79 -9.11 0.64
C MET A 51 9.15 -10.14 -0.28
N ILE A 52 8.06 -9.76 -0.93
CA ILE A 52 7.41 -10.61 -1.94
C ILE A 52 8.06 -10.32 -3.29
N VAL A 53 8.65 -11.33 -3.90
CA VAL A 53 9.38 -11.23 -5.18
C VAL A 53 8.73 -12.10 -6.25
N GLY A 54 8.83 -11.66 -7.51
CA GLY A 54 8.23 -12.35 -8.66
C GLY A 54 9.30 -12.98 -9.54
N GLU A 55 9.12 -12.88 -10.85
CA GLU A 55 10.07 -13.42 -11.86
C GLU A 55 11.49 -12.84 -11.70
N THR A 56 11.62 -11.61 -11.21
CA THR A 56 12.91 -10.91 -11.01
C THR A 56 13.53 -11.15 -9.62
N ALA A 57 13.15 -12.23 -8.94
CA ALA A 57 13.63 -12.57 -7.60
C ALA A 57 15.16 -12.62 -7.48
N ALA A 58 15.85 -13.14 -8.50
CA ALA A 58 17.31 -13.24 -8.49
C ALA A 58 17.99 -11.85 -8.46
N GLU A 59 17.51 -10.91 -9.29
CA GLU A 59 18.05 -9.55 -9.33
C GLU A 59 17.77 -8.79 -8.03
N ILE A 60 16.53 -8.90 -7.52
CA ILE A 60 16.16 -8.28 -6.24
C ILE A 60 16.99 -8.89 -5.10
N GLY A 61 17.19 -10.21 -5.09
CA GLY A 61 18.01 -10.90 -4.10
C GLY A 61 19.47 -10.44 -4.13
N GLN A 62 20.07 -10.30 -5.32
CA GLN A 62 21.43 -9.73 -5.46
C GLN A 62 21.49 -8.27 -5.01
N ALA A 63 20.48 -7.48 -5.35
CA ALA A 63 20.44 -6.07 -5.03
C ALA A 63 20.11 -5.78 -3.56
N VAL A 64 19.40 -6.64 -2.85
CA VAL A 64 18.96 -6.41 -1.46
C VAL A 64 19.78 -7.22 -0.45
N GLY A 65 20.17 -8.45 -0.81
CA GLY A 65 20.81 -9.38 0.11
C GLY A 65 19.89 -9.75 1.27
N ASP A 66 20.48 -9.85 2.47
CA ASP A 66 19.76 -10.01 3.73
C ASP A 66 19.17 -8.69 4.28
N GLY A 67 19.32 -7.58 3.55
CA GLY A 67 18.84 -6.26 3.97
C GLY A 67 19.73 -5.51 4.95
N SER A 68 20.81 -6.12 5.45
CA SER A 68 21.66 -5.55 6.51
C SER A 68 22.23 -4.18 6.15
N LYS A 69 22.57 -3.96 4.88
CA LYS A 69 23.05 -2.67 4.37
C LYS A 69 22.06 -1.51 4.47
N PHE A 70 20.78 -1.81 4.69
CA PHE A 70 19.73 -0.82 4.92
C PHE A 70 19.34 -0.72 6.40
N GLY A 71 19.94 -1.53 7.28
CA GLY A 71 19.51 -1.65 8.69
C GLY A 71 18.26 -2.51 8.88
N LEU A 72 18.01 -3.45 7.95
CA LEU A 72 16.89 -4.38 7.98
C LEU A 72 17.39 -5.84 8.02
N ASP A 73 16.55 -6.74 8.52
CA ASP A 73 16.59 -8.18 8.30
C ASP A 73 15.49 -8.55 7.32
N VAL A 74 15.86 -8.90 6.08
CA VAL A 74 14.95 -9.12 4.96
C VAL A 74 14.86 -10.59 4.60
N THR A 75 13.64 -11.11 4.67
CA THR A 75 13.29 -12.44 4.15
C THR A 75 12.52 -12.32 2.84
N CYS A 76 13.04 -12.91 1.75
CA CYS A 76 12.36 -12.94 0.47
C CYS A 76 11.46 -14.17 0.34
N SER A 77 10.23 -13.99 -0.16
CA SER A 77 9.29 -15.06 -0.48
C SER A 77 8.79 -14.93 -1.92
N PRO A 78 8.86 -16.01 -2.72
CA PRO A 78 8.42 -15.96 -4.11
C PRO A 78 6.89 -15.89 -4.21
N GLN A 79 6.40 -15.12 -5.19
CA GLN A 79 5.03 -15.09 -5.65
C GLN A 79 4.98 -15.65 -7.06
N GLU A 80 4.54 -16.91 -7.19
CA GLU A 80 4.48 -17.61 -8.47
C GLU A 80 3.59 -16.92 -9.50
N ARG A 81 2.51 -16.27 -9.05
CA ARG A 81 1.56 -15.56 -9.91
C ARG A 81 1.15 -14.22 -9.31
N PRO A 82 1.18 -13.12 -10.08
CA PRO A 82 0.84 -11.77 -9.59
C PRO A 82 -0.68 -11.58 -9.50
N LEU A 83 -1.34 -12.29 -8.57
CA LEU A 83 -2.80 -12.22 -8.34
C LEU A 83 -3.23 -11.00 -7.51
N GLY A 84 -2.38 -9.98 -7.42
CA GLY A 84 -2.66 -8.72 -6.74
C GLY A 84 -2.15 -8.62 -5.30
N LEU A 85 -2.40 -7.46 -4.69
CA LEU A 85 -1.81 -7.04 -3.40
C LEU A 85 -2.27 -7.92 -2.23
N ALA A 86 -3.54 -8.35 -2.24
CA ALA A 86 -4.07 -9.22 -1.20
C ALA A 86 -3.42 -10.62 -1.22
N HIS A 87 -3.12 -11.15 -2.41
CA HIS A 87 -2.41 -12.41 -2.56
C HIS A 87 -1.01 -12.36 -1.93
N ALA A 88 -0.31 -11.24 -2.10
CA ALA A 88 1.00 -11.04 -1.48
C ALA A 88 0.94 -11.00 0.05
N VAL A 89 -0.11 -10.41 0.64
CA VAL A 89 -0.35 -10.45 2.08
C VAL A 89 -0.64 -11.88 2.57
N LEU A 90 -1.37 -12.67 1.78
CA LEU A 90 -1.63 -14.08 2.11
C LEU A 90 -0.35 -14.92 2.10
N ILE A 91 0.53 -14.73 1.11
CA ILE A 91 1.83 -15.42 1.04
C ILE A 91 2.68 -15.09 2.28
N ALA A 92 2.69 -13.82 2.69
CA ALA A 92 3.47 -13.37 3.84
C ALA A 92 2.82 -13.68 5.21
N ARG A 93 1.61 -14.27 5.26
CA ARG A 93 0.80 -14.36 6.49
C ARG A 93 1.59 -14.85 7.70
N ASP A 94 2.38 -15.90 7.52
CA ASP A 94 3.10 -16.55 8.63
C ASP A 94 4.35 -15.75 9.06
N PHE A 95 4.87 -14.86 8.20
CA PHE A 95 5.93 -13.90 8.53
C PHE A 95 5.39 -12.69 9.29
N LEU A 96 4.18 -12.23 8.93
CA LEU A 96 3.57 -11.01 9.48
C LEU A 96 3.21 -11.19 10.96
N GLY A 97 3.44 -10.13 11.74
CA GLY A 97 2.92 -10.04 13.11
C GLY A 97 1.57 -9.31 13.16
N ASP A 98 1.15 -8.97 14.38
CA ASP A 98 -0.09 -8.23 14.62
C ASP A 98 -0.11 -6.87 13.92
N ASP A 99 1.03 -6.18 13.86
CA ASP A 99 1.16 -4.90 13.15
C ASP A 99 2.20 -5.00 12.03
N PHE A 100 1.82 -4.57 10.83
CA PHE A 100 2.75 -4.46 9.71
C PHE A 100 2.52 -3.21 8.85
N ALA A 101 3.60 -2.74 8.24
CA ALA A 101 3.62 -1.69 7.23
C ALA A 101 3.75 -2.34 5.84
N ARG A 102 2.75 -2.20 4.98
CA ARG A 102 2.82 -2.68 3.59
C ARG A 102 3.34 -1.58 2.68
N TYR A 103 4.44 -1.84 1.98
CA TYR A 103 5.16 -0.92 1.10
C TYR A 103 5.25 -1.48 -0.32
N LEU A 104 5.08 -0.65 -1.35
CA LEU A 104 5.25 -1.05 -2.75
C LEU A 104 6.71 -0.79 -3.16
N GLY A 105 7.38 -1.80 -3.72
CA GLY A 105 8.83 -1.74 -4.01
C GLY A 105 9.21 -0.78 -5.14
N ASP A 106 8.24 -0.30 -5.91
CA ASP A 106 8.38 0.69 -6.97
C ASP A 106 7.85 2.09 -6.59
N ASP A 107 7.39 2.27 -5.35
CA ASP A 107 6.96 3.55 -4.81
C ASP A 107 8.00 4.10 -3.83
N PHE A 108 8.04 5.43 -3.68
CA PHE A 108 8.75 6.06 -2.57
C PHE A 108 7.99 7.24 -1.98
N ALA A 109 8.00 7.34 -0.64
CA ALA A 109 7.38 8.44 0.08
C ALA A 109 8.38 9.59 0.25
N VAL A 110 8.11 10.74 -0.38
CA VAL A 110 8.90 11.96 -0.16
C VAL A 110 8.74 12.42 1.28
N GLY A 111 9.87 12.58 1.99
CA GLY A 111 9.89 12.87 3.43
C GLY A 111 9.82 11.63 4.33
N GLY A 112 9.83 10.43 3.74
CA GLY A 112 9.86 9.16 4.46
C GLY A 112 8.54 8.80 5.14
N ILE A 113 8.55 7.72 5.93
CA ILE A 113 7.35 7.20 6.61
C ILE A 113 7.45 7.20 8.14
N ARG A 114 8.51 7.78 8.72
CA ARG A 114 8.71 7.84 10.17
C ARG A 114 7.49 8.42 10.91
N PHE A 115 7.02 9.60 10.51
CA PHE A 115 5.89 10.25 11.16
C PHE A 115 4.58 9.43 11.06
N PRO A 116 4.17 8.93 9.88
CA PRO A 116 3.04 7.99 9.80
C PRO A 116 3.17 6.76 10.71
N VAL A 117 4.35 6.13 10.76
CA VAL A 117 4.58 4.95 11.61
C VAL A 117 4.47 5.31 13.10
N GLU A 118 5.02 6.44 13.53
CA GLU A 118 4.87 6.96 14.89
C GLU A 118 3.40 7.25 15.23
N GLU A 119 2.66 7.86 14.30
CA GLU A 119 1.23 8.15 14.48
C GLU A 119 0.42 6.86 14.62
N PHE A 120 0.69 5.84 13.80
CA PHE A 120 0.06 4.53 13.90
C PHE A 120 0.32 3.86 15.26
N ARG A 121 1.59 3.89 15.70
CA ARG A 121 1.99 3.31 17.00
C ARG A 121 1.31 4.03 18.16
N THR A 122 1.15 5.35 18.05
CA THR A 122 0.55 6.20 19.10
C THR A 122 -0.96 6.04 19.18
N HIS A 123 -1.66 6.25 18.06
CA HIS A 123 -3.12 6.29 18.04
C HIS A 123 -3.75 4.91 17.90
N ARG A 124 -2.94 3.92 17.52
CA ARG A 124 -3.37 2.53 17.46
C ARG A 124 -4.69 2.43 16.65
N PRO A 125 -4.75 2.82 15.37
CA PRO A 125 -5.91 2.55 14.51
C PRO A 125 -5.90 1.10 13.99
N ASP A 126 -7.04 0.58 13.51
CA ASP A 126 -7.09 -0.76 12.90
C ASP A 126 -6.39 -0.81 11.53
N ALA A 127 -6.44 0.30 10.81
CA ALA A 127 -5.65 0.52 9.62
C ALA A 127 -5.35 2.02 9.42
N GLN A 128 -4.24 2.33 8.77
CA GLN A 128 -3.88 3.68 8.34
C GLN A 128 -3.37 3.63 6.91
N MET A 129 -3.86 4.54 6.07
CA MET A 129 -3.43 4.69 4.68
C MET A 129 -2.86 6.09 4.46
N LEU A 130 -1.81 6.18 3.65
CA LEU A 130 -1.34 7.45 3.14
C LEU A 130 -2.06 7.78 1.83
N LEU A 131 -2.60 8.99 1.76
CA LEU A 131 -3.29 9.52 0.59
C LEU A 131 -2.47 10.67 0.01
N THR A 132 -2.36 10.70 -1.31
CA THR A 132 -1.78 11.83 -2.04
C THR A 132 -2.76 12.33 -3.09
N ARG A 133 -2.77 13.65 -3.31
CA ARG A 133 -3.58 14.24 -4.37
C ARG A 133 -2.81 14.16 -5.69
N VAL A 134 -3.45 13.57 -6.69
CA VAL A 134 -2.91 13.47 -8.06
C VAL A 134 -3.85 14.16 -9.04
N PRO A 135 -3.33 14.72 -10.16
CA PRO A 135 -4.17 15.33 -11.19
C PRO A 135 -5.14 14.34 -11.86
N ASP A 136 -4.69 13.10 -12.10
CA ASP A 136 -5.51 12.03 -12.68
C ASP A 136 -5.54 10.79 -11.76
N PRO A 137 -6.65 10.55 -11.05
CA PRO A 137 -6.75 9.44 -10.11
C PRO A 137 -7.14 8.10 -10.76
N ARG A 138 -7.47 8.06 -12.07
CA ARG A 138 -8.08 6.88 -12.72
C ARG A 138 -7.18 5.63 -12.72
N ALA A 139 -5.87 5.84 -12.69
CA ALA A 139 -4.88 4.76 -12.65
C ALA A 139 -4.68 4.15 -11.24
N PHE A 140 -5.29 4.72 -10.20
CA PHE A 140 -5.01 4.39 -8.81
C PHE A 140 -6.24 3.87 -8.06
N GLY A 141 -6.00 3.44 -6.82
CA GLY A 141 -7.05 3.31 -5.83
C GLY A 141 -7.46 4.69 -5.31
N VAL A 142 -8.75 5.00 -5.32
CA VAL A 142 -9.26 6.34 -5.00
C VAL A 142 -10.02 6.32 -3.69
N ALA A 143 -9.64 7.19 -2.76
CA ALA A 143 -10.39 7.44 -1.55
C ALA A 143 -11.25 8.70 -1.71
N GLU A 144 -12.57 8.56 -1.59
CA GLU A 144 -13.47 9.70 -1.48
C GLU A 144 -13.48 10.20 -0.04
N LEU A 145 -13.33 11.52 0.12
CA LEU A 145 -13.35 12.18 1.42
C LEU A 145 -14.59 13.07 1.55
N ASP A 146 -15.20 13.09 2.73
CA ASP A 146 -16.27 14.05 3.04
C ASP A 146 -15.72 15.46 3.35
N GLY A 147 -16.62 16.41 3.61
CA GLY A 147 -16.25 17.80 3.94
C GLY A 147 -15.44 17.96 5.24
N ALA A 148 -15.34 16.91 6.06
CA ALA A 148 -14.50 16.87 7.26
C ALA A 148 -13.18 16.11 7.02
N GLY A 149 -12.91 15.65 5.79
CA GLY A 149 -11.70 14.91 5.44
C GLY A 149 -11.71 13.44 5.89
N ARG A 150 -12.89 12.85 6.13
CA ARG A 150 -13.03 11.43 6.46
C ARG A 150 -13.23 10.60 5.20
N VAL A 151 -12.58 9.44 5.14
CA VAL A 151 -12.80 8.48 4.05
C VAL A 151 -14.23 7.95 4.14
N VAL A 152 -15.00 8.15 3.08
CA VAL A 152 -16.38 7.65 2.95
C VAL A 152 -16.49 6.50 1.98
N VAL A 153 -15.65 6.47 0.93
CA VAL A 153 -15.63 5.40 -0.07
C VAL A 153 -14.20 5.11 -0.50
N LEU A 154 -13.88 3.84 -0.75
CA LEU A 154 -12.65 3.39 -1.38
C LEU A 154 -12.97 2.69 -2.71
N HIS A 155 -12.55 3.29 -3.81
CA HIS A 155 -12.68 2.75 -5.16
C HIS A 155 -11.36 2.09 -5.57
N ARG A 156 -11.31 0.75 -5.48
CA ARG A 156 -10.09 -0.06 -5.61
C ARG A 156 -9.06 0.26 -4.51
N ALA A 157 -8.59 -0.73 -3.78
CA ALA A 157 -7.60 -0.51 -2.73
C ALA A 157 -6.18 -0.53 -3.34
N ALA A 158 -5.53 0.63 -3.43
CA ALA A 158 -4.10 0.77 -3.72
C ALA A 158 -3.47 1.81 -2.77
N GLY A 159 -2.19 1.66 -2.43
CA GLY A 159 -1.45 2.58 -1.55
C GLY A 159 -0.92 1.98 -0.25
N LEU A 160 0.05 2.66 0.37
CA LEU A 160 0.67 2.26 1.64
C LEU A 160 -0.41 2.02 2.69
N LEU A 161 -0.42 0.81 3.27
CA LEU A 161 -1.38 0.42 4.29
C LEU A 161 -0.61 -0.10 5.51
N HIS A 162 -0.78 0.58 6.64
CA HIS A 162 -0.48 -0.01 7.94
C HIS A 162 -1.73 -0.72 8.40
N ARG A 163 -1.63 -2.01 8.71
CA ARG A 163 -2.77 -2.80 9.18
C ARG A 163 -2.44 -3.40 10.53
N ARG A 164 -3.43 -3.41 11.41
CA ARG A 164 -3.49 -4.38 12.50
C ARG A 164 -4.23 -5.62 12.09
N CYS A 165 -3.54 -6.74 12.14
CA CYS A 165 -4.18 -8.04 12.24
C CYS A 165 -4.61 -8.20 13.71
N LYS A 166 -5.91 -8.13 13.99
CA LYS A 166 -6.41 -8.83 15.17
C LYS A 166 -6.28 -10.32 14.88
N PRO A 167 -5.77 -11.14 15.82
CA PRO A 167 -5.80 -12.59 15.66
C PRO A 167 -7.26 -13.06 15.79
N ASP A 168 -8.06 -12.85 14.75
CA ASP A 168 -9.40 -13.41 14.66
C ASP A 168 -9.27 -14.85 14.16
N ARG A 169 -9.36 -15.79 15.11
CA ARG A 169 -9.50 -17.25 14.89
C ARG A 169 -10.72 -17.66 14.05
N GLU A 170 -11.45 -16.71 13.45
CA GLU A 170 -12.80 -16.93 12.91
C GLU A 170 -12.90 -16.87 11.38
N LEU A 171 -11.81 -16.60 10.65
CA LEU A 171 -11.82 -16.53 9.19
C LEU A 171 -11.52 -17.87 8.48
N ALA A 172 -11.29 -18.96 9.23
CA ALA A 172 -10.89 -20.25 8.66
C ALA A 172 -12.05 -21.19 8.26
N ASP A 173 -13.28 -20.95 8.73
CA ASP A 173 -14.38 -21.95 8.60
C ASP A 173 -15.60 -21.48 7.81
N ARG A 174 -15.47 -20.53 6.87
CA ARG A 174 -16.58 -20.23 5.94
C ARG A 174 -16.39 -20.94 4.60
N PRO A 175 -17.25 -21.92 4.27
CA PRO A 175 -17.20 -22.56 2.96
C PRO A 175 -17.54 -21.54 1.86
N ALA A 176 -16.78 -21.60 0.77
CA ALA A 176 -17.01 -20.82 -0.43
C ALA A 176 -18.41 -21.10 -0.98
N HIS A 177 -19.32 -20.13 -0.85
CA HIS A 177 -20.63 -20.21 -1.49
C HIS A 177 -20.46 -20.07 -3.01
N ARG A 178 -20.79 -21.18 -3.69
CA ARG A 178 -20.98 -21.28 -5.15
C ARG A 178 -22.10 -20.34 -5.64
N GLY A 179 -21.97 -19.94 -6.89
CA GLY A 179 -22.78 -18.91 -7.55
C GLY A 179 -24.28 -19.20 -7.74
N HIS A 180 -24.94 -18.09 -8.09
CA HIS A 180 -26.34 -17.83 -8.49
C HIS A 180 -26.89 -18.80 -9.57
N PRO A 181 -28.23 -18.99 -9.73
CA PRO A 181 -29.21 -17.97 -10.17
C PRO A 181 -30.51 -18.00 -9.31
N ASP A 182 -31.48 -17.09 -9.29
CA ASP A 182 -32.27 -16.45 -10.35
C ASP A 182 -33.10 -15.28 -9.78
N GLY A 183 -33.58 -14.39 -10.66
CA GLY A 183 -34.14 -13.08 -10.32
C GLY A 183 -35.59 -12.98 -9.81
N ARG A 184 -35.91 -11.78 -9.27
CA ARG A 184 -37.18 -11.04 -9.40
C ARG A 184 -37.16 -9.72 -8.59
N GLY A 185 -37.39 -8.60 -9.29
CA GLY A 185 -38.33 -7.51 -8.93
C GLY A 185 -38.07 -6.54 -7.76
N HIS A 186 -38.09 -5.24 -8.10
CA HIS A 186 -38.55 -4.07 -7.31
C HIS A 186 -37.68 -3.57 -6.12
N GLN A 187 -37.50 -2.28 -5.79
CA GLN A 187 -37.98 -0.96 -6.23
C GLN A 187 -36.97 0.10 -5.69
N ARG A 188 -36.80 1.24 -6.37
CA ARG A 188 -35.99 2.39 -5.88
C ARG A 188 -36.75 3.22 -4.83
N PRO A 189 -36.11 3.73 -3.76
CA PRO A 189 -36.64 4.84 -3.00
C PRO A 189 -36.02 6.20 -3.44
N PRO A 190 -36.69 7.33 -3.10
CA PRO A 190 -36.53 8.61 -3.80
C PRO A 190 -35.43 9.51 -3.23
N ALA A 191 -35.10 10.54 -4.00
CA ALA A 191 -34.13 11.59 -3.69
C ALA A 191 -34.72 12.75 -2.86
N ARG A 192 -33.84 13.44 -2.10
CA ARG A 192 -33.76 14.90 -1.74
C ARG A 192 -33.57 15.15 -0.22
N PRO A 193 -33.16 16.36 0.24
CA PRO A 193 -32.40 17.45 -0.40
C PRO A 193 -31.15 17.91 0.43
N ARG A 194 -30.40 18.88 -0.12
CA ARG A 194 -29.30 19.62 0.52
C ARG A 194 -29.80 20.66 1.54
N GLY A 195 -29.04 20.86 2.62
CA GLY A 195 -29.05 22.05 3.47
C GLY A 195 -28.06 21.90 4.64
N PRO A 196 -27.13 22.86 4.89
CA PRO A 196 -26.12 22.74 5.94
C PRO A 196 -26.54 23.49 7.20
N GLN A 197 -26.48 22.86 8.38
CA GLN A 197 -26.32 23.57 9.64
C GLN A 197 -25.38 22.82 10.57
N GLN A 198 -24.56 23.63 11.22
CA GLN A 198 -23.33 23.32 11.94
C GLN A 198 -23.62 22.50 13.20
N GLY A 199 -22.78 21.51 13.45
CA GLY A 199 -22.78 20.73 14.69
C GLY A 199 -21.43 20.04 14.82
N ALA A 200 -20.54 20.62 15.61
CA ALA A 200 -19.19 20.14 15.81
C ALA A 200 -19.18 18.77 16.50
N ALA A 201 -18.45 17.80 15.94
CA ALA A 201 -17.98 16.63 16.67
C ALA A 201 -16.60 16.22 16.15
N ARG A 202 -15.65 16.15 17.08
CA ARG A 202 -14.20 16.02 16.84
C ARG A 202 -13.84 14.67 16.23
N PHE A 203 -13.22 14.69 15.06
CA PHE A 203 -12.27 13.67 14.61
C PHE A 203 -10.97 14.42 14.30
N ARG A 204 -9.90 14.18 15.06
CA ARG A 204 -8.59 14.80 14.83
C ARG A 204 -7.90 14.03 13.71
N ASN A 205 -8.22 14.36 12.45
CA ASN A 205 -7.37 14.04 11.32
C ASN A 205 -6.57 15.32 11.02
N ARG A 206 -5.36 15.44 11.56
CA ARG A 206 -4.47 16.52 11.13
C ARG A 206 -3.90 16.11 9.77
N SER A 207 -4.53 16.60 8.72
CA SER A 207 -3.85 16.83 7.45
C SER A 207 -2.55 17.58 7.76
N VAL A 208 -1.41 16.95 7.51
CA VAL A 208 -0.10 17.59 7.62
C VAL A 208 -0.09 18.78 6.65
N PRO A 209 0.12 20.03 7.13
CA PRO A 209 0.20 21.17 6.24
C PRO A 209 1.55 21.19 5.51
N HIS A 210 1.46 21.50 4.20
CA HIS A 210 2.49 21.90 3.24
C HIS A 210 3.98 21.93 3.64
N THR A 211 4.78 21.29 2.78
CA THR A 211 5.86 22.00 2.06
C THR A 211 5.74 21.70 0.58
N GLY A 212 5.49 22.72 -0.24
CA GLY A 212 5.47 22.59 -1.69
C GLY A 212 6.87 22.31 -2.22
N LEU A 213 7.05 21.15 -2.86
CA LEU A 213 8.24 20.75 -3.59
C LEU A 213 7.83 19.78 -4.72
N PRO A 214 8.59 19.72 -5.84
CA PRO A 214 8.07 19.33 -7.14
C PRO A 214 7.63 17.87 -7.22
N GLN A 215 6.48 17.65 -7.84
CA GLN A 215 5.94 16.34 -8.16
C GLN A 215 6.71 15.76 -9.35
N ILE A 216 7.37 14.61 -9.17
CA ILE A 216 7.92 13.85 -10.28
C ILE A 216 6.81 12.93 -10.80
N ARG A 217 6.35 13.23 -12.03
CA ARG A 217 5.36 12.47 -12.79
C ARG A 217 5.90 11.09 -13.17
N LYS A 218 5.03 10.08 -13.13
CA LYS A 218 5.13 8.92 -14.02
C LYS A 218 3.97 9.05 -15.01
N GLU A 219 4.26 9.55 -16.20
CA GLU A 219 3.32 9.54 -17.32
C GLU A 219 3.21 8.09 -17.82
N THR A 220 1.99 7.55 -17.79
CA THR A 220 1.63 6.38 -18.58
C THR A 220 1.12 6.89 -19.92
N SER A 221 1.91 6.72 -20.98
CA SER A 221 1.38 6.74 -22.35
C SER A 221 0.64 5.44 -22.63
N GLU A 222 -0.43 5.57 -23.40
CA GLU A 222 -1.44 4.58 -23.81
C GLU A 222 -0.88 3.26 -24.34
#